data_AF-A0A2V8Q5B2-F1
#
_entry.id   AF-A0A2V8Q5B2-F1
#
_cell.length_a   1.000
_cell.length_b   1.000
_cell.length_c   1.000
_cell.angle_alpha   90.00
_cell.angle_beta   90.00
_cell.angle_gamma   90.00
#
_symmetry.space_group_name_H-M   'P 1'
#
loop_
_entity.id
_entity.type
_entity.pdbx_description
1 polymer ?
#
loop_
_entity_poly.entity_id
_entity_poly.type
_entity_poly.pdbx_seq_one_letter_code
_entity_poly.pdbx_strand_id
1 'polypeptide(L)'
;MITRLSDVTGIVRRTIDDPRRSLPAVLKLASSKDWKEREVAATILVEASKKKPREIVAEMILWAGHTDPNVRRAASEGLRDVARKTPELVLPVIAKLKADRDLYVKKSVANVLRNAGNYHPEYVLKICEEWAQGGNSHTAWIIKDGLRKLRAKHPEEVETIVAFANQRAT
;
A
#
# COMPACT_ATOMS: atom_id res chain seq x y z
N MET A 1 -0.97 -23.72 11.21
CA MET A 1 -0.18 -22.50 10.98
C MET A 1 0.18 -22.46 9.50
N ILE A 2 -0.24 -21.43 8.77
CA ILE A 2 0.15 -21.24 7.36
C ILE A 2 1.58 -20.68 7.38
N THR A 3 2.53 -21.38 6.77
CA THR A 3 3.95 -21.00 6.83
C THR A 3 4.61 -20.85 5.47
N ARG A 4 3.98 -21.33 4.39
CA ARG A 4 4.52 -21.28 3.02
C ARG A 4 3.44 -20.85 2.01
N LEU A 5 3.87 -20.31 0.87
CA LEU A 5 2.97 -19.94 -0.24
C LEU A 5 2.16 -21.14 -0.75
N SER A 6 2.75 -22.34 -0.74
CA SER A 6 2.09 -23.62 -1.06
C SER A 6 0.80 -23.83 -0.27
N ASP A 7 0.80 -23.41 1.00
CA ASP A 7 -0.28 -23.62 1.96
C ASP A 7 -1.50 -22.73 1.63
N VAL A 8 -1.32 -21.70 0.79
CA VAL A 8 -2.38 -20.74 0.42
C VAL A 8 -2.73 -20.77 -1.06
N THR A 9 -2.07 -21.61 -1.87
CA THR A 9 -2.33 -21.74 -3.31
C THR A 9 -3.82 -21.94 -3.63
N GLY A 10 -4.51 -22.76 -2.83
CA GLY A 10 -5.96 -22.96 -2.98
C GLY A 10 -6.79 -21.70 -2.72
N ILE A 11 -6.40 -20.87 -1.73
CA ILE A 11 -7.07 -19.60 -1.43
C ILE A 11 -6.76 -18.56 -2.51
N VAL A 12 -5.51 -18.49 -2.98
CA VAL A 12 -5.10 -17.63 -4.08
C VAL A 12 -5.93 -17.93 -5.32
N ARG A 13 -6.01 -19.20 -5.73
CA ARG A 13 -6.80 -19.61 -6.90
C ARG A 13 -8.26 -19.21 -6.77
N ARG A 14 -8.91 -19.51 -5.65
CA ARG A 14 -10.30 -19.10 -5.40
C ARG A 14 -10.48 -17.58 -5.45
N THR A 15 -9.49 -16.82 -5.00
CA THR A 15 -9.53 -15.34 -5.03
C THR A 15 -9.34 -14.78 -6.42
N ILE A 16 -8.61 -15.47 -7.29
CA ILE A 16 -8.50 -15.10 -8.70
C ILE A 16 -9.81 -15.44 -9.44
N ASP A 17 -10.39 -16.60 -9.15
CA ASP A 17 -11.57 -17.14 -9.82
C ASP A 17 -12.85 -16.38 -9.44
N ASP A 18 -13.05 -16.12 -8.13
CA ASP A 18 -14.22 -15.40 -7.59
C ASP A 18 -13.81 -14.57 -6.35
N PRO A 19 -13.28 -13.34 -6.56
CA PRO A 19 -12.87 -12.47 -5.47
C PRO A 19 -14.00 -12.21 -4.46
N ARG A 20 -15.23 -11.98 -4.94
CA ARG A 20 -16.38 -11.64 -4.07
C ARG A 20 -16.63 -12.74 -3.03
N ARG A 21 -16.51 -14.00 -3.43
CA ARG A 21 -16.74 -15.13 -2.53
C ARG A 21 -15.56 -15.43 -1.62
N SER A 22 -14.32 -15.15 -2.04
CA SER A 22 -13.12 -15.50 -1.25
C SER A 22 -12.63 -14.40 -0.32
N LEU A 23 -12.85 -13.12 -0.66
CA LEU A 23 -12.35 -11.97 0.07
C LEU A 23 -12.78 -11.94 1.55
N PRO A 24 -13.97 -12.40 1.96
CA PRO A 24 -14.31 -12.51 3.38
C PRO A 24 -13.36 -13.42 4.17
N ALA A 25 -12.82 -14.48 3.56
CA ALA A 25 -11.82 -15.33 4.22
C ALA A 25 -10.45 -14.63 4.29
N VAL A 26 -10.07 -13.90 3.25
CA VAL A 26 -8.84 -13.08 3.23
C VAL A 26 -8.93 -11.95 4.27
N LEU A 27 -10.11 -11.36 4.46
CA LEU A 27 -10.37 -10.33 5.45
C LEU A 27 -10.11 -10.85 6.87
N LYS A 28 -10.60 -12.06 7.20
CA LYS A 28 -10.35 -12.70 8.50
C LYS A 28 -8.87 -12.88 8.78
N LEU A 29 -8.09 -13.27 7.76
CA LEU A 29 -6.63 -13.40 7.87
C LEU A 29 -5.97 -12.02 8.04
N ALA A 30 -6.44 -11.01 7.32
CA ALA A 30 -5.93 -9.65 7.41
C ALA A 30 -6.16 -9.03 8.81
N SER A 31 -7.29 -9.32 9.46
CA SER A 31 -7.62 -8.87 10.82
C SER A 31 -7.07 -9.77 11.94
N SER A 32 -6.27 -10.79 11.62
CA SER A 32 -5.80 -11.75 12.62
C SER A 32 -4.83 -11.11 13.62
N LYS A 33 -4.86 -11.60 14.87
CA LYS A 33 -3.85 -11.26 15.88
C LYS A 33 -2.48 -11.85 15.54
N ASP A 34 -2.42 -12.98 14.83
CA ASP A 34 -1.16 -13.56 14.36
C ASP A 34 -0.64 -12.79 13.13
N TRP A 35 0.55 -12.21 13.26
CA TRP A 35 1.18 -11.45 12.18
C TRP A 35 1.49 -12.31 10.95
N LYS A 36 1.72 -13.62 11.12
CA LYS A 36 1.97 -14.54 9.99
C LYS A 36 0.74 -14.67 9.12
N GLU A 37 -0.45 -14.73 9.71
CA GLU A 37 -1.71 -14.79 8.97
C GLU A 37 -1.98 -13.48 8.21
N ARG A 38 -1.57 -12.34 8.78
CA ARG A 38 -1.67 -11.04 8.08
C ARG A 38 -0.75 -10.96 6.86
N GLU A 39 0.47 -11.50 6.95
CA GLU A 39 1.37 -11.58 5.78
C GLU A 39 0.85 -12.54 4.71
N VAL A 40 0.18 -13.62 5.13
CA VAL A 40 -0.52 -14.52 4.21
C VAL A 40 -1.63 -13.77 3.47
N ALA A 41 -2.46 -12.99 4.17
CA ALA A 41 -3.50 -12.19 3.54
C ALA A 41 -2.93 -11.22 2.49
N ALA A 42 -1.88 -10.48 2.86
CA ALA A 42 -1.18 -9.58 1.93
C ALA A 42 -0.62 -10.33 0.72
N THR A 43 -0.05 -11.52 0.91
CA THR A 43 0.48 -12.35 -0.18
C THR A 43 -0.62 -12.82 -1.13
N ILE A 44 -1.77 -13.25 -0.60
CA ILE A 44 -2.93 -13.62 -1.41
C ILE A 44 -3.40 -12.44 -2.27
N LEU A 45 -3.51 -11.25 -1.67
CA LEU A 45 -3.94 -10.03 -2.38
C LEU A 45 -2.93 -9.62 -3.47
N VAL A 46 -1.63 -9.80 -3.24
CA VAL A 46 -0.60 -9.55 -4.28
C VAL A 46 -0.75 -10.49 -5.46
N GLU A 47 -0.92 -11.78 -5.21
CA GLU A 47 -1.08 -12.75 -6.30
C GLU A 47 -2.41 -12.58 -7.04
N ALA A 48 -3.49 -12.27 -6.32
CA ALA A 48 -4.79 -12.00 -6.93
C ALA A 48 -4.77 -10.72 -7.76
N SER A 49 -4.20 -9.63 -7.24
CA SER A 49 -4.15 -8.33 -7.92
C SER A 49 -3.29 -8.34 -9.19
N LYS A 50 -2.30 -9.24 -9.28
CA LYS A 50 -1.57 -9.50 -10.55
C LYS A 50 -2.48 -9.97 -11.68
N LYS A 51 -3.54 -10.71 -11.37
CA LYS A 51 -4.46 -11.32 -12.35
C LYS A 51 -5.75 -10.51 -12.52
N LYS A 52 -6.22 -9.91 -11.43
CA LYS A 52 -7.50 -9.17 -11.34
C LYS A 52 -7.29 -7.76 -10.76
N PRO A 53 -6.43 -6.92 -11.33
CA PRO A 53 -5.99 -5.69 -10.69
C PRO A 53 -7.14 -4.72 -10.38
N ARG A 54 -8.06 -4.51 -11.34
CA ARG A 54 -9.19 -3.59 -11.16
C ARG A 54 -10.19 -4.08 -10.11
N GLU A 55 -10.51 -5.37 -10.12
CA GLU A 55 -11.46 -5.98 -9.19
C GLU A 55 -10.92 -5.94 -7.75
N ILE A 56 -9.65 -6.33 -7.57
CA ILE A 56 -9.02 -6.30 -6.24
C ILE A 56 -8.85 -4.87 -5.74
N VAL A 57 -8.42 -3.92 -6.59
CA VAL A 57 -8.29 -2.51 -6.20
C VAL A 57 -9.63 -1.92 -5.76
N ALA A 58 -10.73 -2.23 -6.46
CA ALA A 58 -12.06 -1.77 -6.08
C ALA A 58 -12.41 -2.19 -4.63
N GLU A 59 -12.10 -3.42 -4.25
CA GLU A 59 -12.26 -3.89 -2.87
C GLU A 59 -11.30 -3.18 -1.90
N MET A 60 -10.03 -2.99 -2.28
CA MET A 60 -9.05 -2.35 -1.40
C MET A 60 -9.39 -0.89 -1.08
N ILE A 61 -10.13 -0.18 -1.95
CA ILE A 61 -10.68 1.16 -1.66
C ILE A 61 -11.65 1.12 -0.46
N LEU A 62 -12.44 0.04 -0.34
CA LEU A 62 -13.33 -0.19 0.79
C LEU A 62 -12.50 -0.51 2.04
N TRP A 63 -11.55 -1.44 1.94
CA TRP A 63 -10.70 -1.86 3.06
C TRP A 63 -9.82 -0.73 3.60
N ALA A 64 -9.40 0.21 2.76
CA ALA A 64 -8.69 1.41 3.20
C ALA A 64 -9.53 2.32 4.12
N GLY A 65 -10.86 2.14 4.18
CA GLY A 65 -11.74 2.82 5.15
C GLY A 65 -12.06 1.99 6.40
N HIS A 66 -11.47 0.80 6.56
CA HIS A 66 -11.83 -0.12 7.64
C HIS A 66 -11.32 0.38 9.01
N THR A 67 -12.04 0.06 10.09
CA THR A 67 -11.68 0.47 11.45
C THR A 67 -10.40 -0.20 11.96
N ASP A 68 -10.21 -1.48 11.63
CA ASP A 68 -8.99 -2.24 11.93
C ASP A 68 -7.78 -1.77 11.07
N PRO A 69 -6.69 -1.28 11.68
CA PRO A 69 -5.49 -0.88 10.95
C PRO A 69 -4.81 -2.03 10.19
N ASN A 70 -4.96 -3.28 10.63
CA ASN A 70 -4.38 -4.42 9.94
C ASN A 70 -5.04 -4.66 8.56
N VAL A 71 -6.37 -4.44 8.49
CA VAL A 71 -7.13 -4.50 7.24
C VAL A 71 -6.73 -3.36 6.31
N ARG A 72 -6.60 -2.13 6.84
CA ARG A 72 -6.10 -0.98 6.07
C ARG A 72 -4.68 -1.21 5.55
N ARG A 73 -3.80 -1.81 6.36
CA ARG A 73 -2.46 -2.21 5.93
C ARG A 73 -2.54 -3.23 4.79
N ALA A 74 -3.37 -4.25 4.91
CA ALA A 74 -3.53 -5.26 3.85
C ALA A 74 -4.02 -4.62 2.53
N ALA A 75 -4.90 -3.60 2.63
CA ALA A 75 -5.40 -2.85 1.47
C ALA A 75 -4.29 -2.17 0.66
N SER A 76 -3.29 -1.62 1.34
CA SER A 76 -2.12 -1.02 0.72
C SER A 76 -1.10 -2.09 0.29
N GLU A 77 -0.70 -2.97 1.21
CA GLU A 77 0.37 -3.95 0.99
C GLU A 77 0.05 -4.93 -0.14
N GLY A 78 -1.22 -5.33 -0.25
CA GLY A 78 -1.74 -6.25 -1.25
C GLY A 78 -1.58 -5.77 -2.69
N LEU A 79 -1.27 -4.49 -2.91
CA LEU A 79 -1.21 -3.85 -4.22
C LEU A 79 0.21 -3.52 -4.69
N ARG A 80 1.24 -3.95 -3.96
CA ARG A 80 2.65 -3.59 -4.26
C ARG A 80 3.13 -3.98 -5.67
N ASP A 81 2.66 -5.09 -6.26
CA ASP A 81 3.02 -5.42 -7.65
C ASP A 81 2.20 -4.61 -8.67
N VAL A 82 0.97 -4.22 -8.35
CA VAL A 82 0.16 -3.33 -9.21
C VAL A 82 0.78 -1.95 -9.23
N ALA A 83 1.18 -1.42 -8.07
CA ALA A 83 1.83 -0.11 -7.94
C ALA A 83 3.12 0.00 -8.77
N ARG A 84 3.84 -1.11 -8.91
CA ARG A 84 5.05 -1.22 -9.72
C ARG A 84 4.79 -1.10 -11.23
N LYS A 85 3.61 -1.52 -11.70
CA LYS A 85 3.26 -1.61 -13.13
C LYS A 85 2.33 -0.50 -13.60
N THR A 86 1.43 -0.06 -12.72
CA THR A 86 0.34 0.87 -13.00
C THR A 86 0.01 1.64 -11.71
N PRO A 87 0.91 2.54 -11.28
CA PRO A 87 0.78 3.24 -10.00
C PRO A 87 -0.48 4.12 -9.91
N GLU A 88 -1.06 4.54 -11.04
CA GLU A 88 -2.32 5.27 -11.12
C GLU A 88 -3.49 4.45 -10.57
N LEU A 89 -3.47 3.14 -10.78
CA LEU A 89 -4.56 2.27 -10.33
C LEU A 89 -4.59 2.13 -8.81
N VAL A 90 -3.44 2.21 -8.14
CA VAL A 90 -3.38 2.07 -6.67
C VAL A 90 -3.58 3.41 -5.95
N LEU A 91 -3.45 4.54 -6.65
CA LEU A 91 -3.52 5.88 -6.07
C LEU A 91 -4.78 6.11 -5.21
N PRO A 92 -6.01 5.72 -5.63
CA PRO A 92 -7.21 5.92 -4.81
C PRO A 92 -7.15 5.24 -3.44
N VAL A 93 -6.44 4.10 -3.33
CA VAL A 93 -6.28 3.35 -2.08
C VAL A 93 -5.27 4.06 -1.17
N ILE A 94 -4.07 4.36 -1.68
CA ILE A 94 -3.03 4.97 -0.86
C ILE A 94 -3.33 6.44 -0.52
N ALA A 95 -4.06 7.16 -1.37
CA ALA A 95 -4.50 8.52 -1.08
C ALA A 95 -5.49 8.58 0.09
N LYS A 96 -6.32 7.54 0.27
CA LYS A 96 -7.21 7.41 1.44
C LYS A 96 -6.44 7.14 2.74
N LEU A 97 -5.27 6.52 2.63
CA LEU A 97 -4.39 6.16 3.75
C LEU A 97 -3.24 7.14 3.99
N LYS A 98 -3.11 8.21 3.19
CA LYS A 98 -1.95 9.11 3.21
C LYS A 98 -1.74 9.89 4.50
N ALA A 99 -2.73 9.90 5.39
CA ALA A 99 -2.68 10.55 6.70
C ALA A 99 -3.02 9.58 7.85
N ASP A 100 -2.90 8.26 7.61
CA ASP A 100 -3.21 7.26 8.64
C ASP A 100 -2.35 7.45 9.88
N ARG A 101 -2.96 7.31 11.06
CA ARG A 101 -2.26 7.48 12.34
C ARG A 101 -1.40 6.25 12.67
N ASP A 102 -1.83 5.07 12.21
CA ASP A 102 -1.19 3.81 12.52
C ASP A 102 0.13 3.64 11.77
N LEU A 103 1.21 3.37 12.51
CA LEU A 103 2.55 3.25 11.94
C LEU A 103 2.68 2.06 10.97
N TYR A 104 1.96 0.97 11.20
CA TYR A 104 2.00 -0.20 10.33
C TYR A 104 1.35 0.11 8.97
N VAL A 105 0.25 0.85 8.97
CA VAL A 105 -0.39 1.35 7.74
C VAL A 105 0.54 2.32 7.01
N LYS A 106 1.09 3.33 7.71
CA LYS A 106 2.03 4.29 7.11
C LYS A 106 3.22 3.62 6.44
N LYS A 107 3.84 2.64 7.11
CA LYS A 107 4.96 1.84 6.56
C LYS A 107 4.58 1.14 5.26
N SER A 108 3.34 0.63 5.17
CA SER A 108 2.85 -0.04 3.98
C SER A 108 2.59 0.94 2.84
N VAL A 109 1.99 2.10 3.11
CA VAL A 109 1.79 3.15 2.09
C VAL A 109 3.15 3.62 1.54
N ALA A 110 4.12 3.89 2.42
CA ALA A 110 5.48 4.22 2.02
C ALA A 110 6.14 3.10 1.22
N ASN A 111 5.84 1.83 1.52
CA ASN A 111 6.31 0.69 0.73
C ASN A 111 5.73 0.68 -0.68
N VAL A 112 4.43 0.96 -0.82
CA VAL A 112 3.78 1.07 -2.14
C VAL A 112 4.42 2.20 -2.95
N LEU A 113 4.65 3.37 -2.35
CA LEU A 113 5.36 4.49 -3.01
C LEU A 113 6.77 4.10 -3.45
N ARG A 114 7.54 3.39 -2.61
CA ARG A 114 8.88 2.89 -3.00
C ARG A 114 8.84 1.92 -4.17
N ASN A 115 7.86 1.00 -4.18
CA ASN A 115 7.73 0.03 -5.26
C ASN A 115 7.37 0.71 -6.58
N ALA A 116 6.44 1.67 -6.56
CA ALA A 116 6.13 2.51 -7.72
C ALA A 116 7.36 3.33 -8.16
N GLY A 117 8.04 4.00 -7.21
CA GLY A 117 9.12 4.93 -7.50
C GLY A 117 10.33 4.28 -8.17
N ASN A 118 10.59 3.00 -7.91
CA ASN A 118 11.66 2.27 -8.60
C ASN A 118 11.46 2.19 -10.14
N TYR A 119 10.22 2.37 -10.62
CA TYR A 119 9.84 2.24 -12.03
C TYR A 119 9.20 3.50 -12.62
N HIS A 120 8.59 4.32 -11.77
CA HIS A 120 7.87 5.55 -12.14
C HIS A 120 8.26 6.71 -11.20
N PRO A 121 9.55 7.12 -11.15
CA PRO A 121 10.04 8.08 -10.18
C PRO A 121 9.36 9.45 -10.28
N GLU A 122 9.17 9.98 -11.49
CA GLU A 122 8.55 11.30 -11.74
C GLU A 122 7.10 11.33 -11.26
N TYR A 123 6.36 10.24 -11.48
CA TYR A 123 4.97 10.10 -11.01
C TYR A 123 4.90 10.11 -9.48
N VAL A 124 5.80 9.40 -8.80
CA VAL A 124 5.84 9.34 -7.34
C VAL A 124 6.30 10.66 -6.73
N LEU A 125 7.29 11.34 -7.33
CA LEU A 125 7.72 12.68 -6.90
C LEU A 125 6.56 13.67 -6.97
N LYS A 126 5.83 13.71 -8.10
CA LYS A 126 4.66 14.58 -8.27
C LYS A 126 3.59 14.32 -7.20
N ILE A 127 3.24 13.06 -6.93
CA ILE A 127 2.26 12.74 -5.86
C ILE A 127 2.75 13.23 -4.50
N CYS A 128 4.02 13.01 -4.18
CA CYS A 128 4.57 13.39 -2.88
C CYS A 128 4.64 14.91 -2.72
N GLU A 129 4.95 15.65 -3.79
CA GLU A 129 4.89 17.11 -3.81
C GLU A 129 3.46 17.63 -3.57
N GLU A 130 2.47 17.07 -4.27
CA GLU A 130 1.05 17.39 -4.06
C GLU A 130 0.62 17.08 -2.62
N TRP A 131 1.04 15.94 -2.06
CA TRP A 131 0.68 15.53 -0.71
C TRP A 131 1.35 16.40 0.36
N ALA A 132 2.56 16.90 0.12
CA ALA A 132 3.30 17.76 1.04
C ALA A 132 2.56 19.09 1.32
N GLN A 133 1.75 19.57 0.38
CA GLN A 133 0.92 20.78 0.55
C GLN A 133 -0.08 20.66 1.72
N GLY A 134 -0.52 19.44 2.02
CA GLY A 134 -1.56 19.17 3.01
C GLY A 134 -1.17 19.38 4.48
N GLY A 135 0.12 19.57 4.80
CA GLY A 135 0.57 19.96 6.14
C GLY A 135 0.32 18.94 7.27
N ASN A 136 0.13 17.67 6.94
CA ASN A 136 -0.13 16.62 7.93
C ASN A 136 1.17 15.88 8.29
N SER A 137 1.48 15.79 9.59
CA SER A 137 2.69 15.10 10.08
C SER A 137 2.78 13.61 9.74
N HIS A 138 1.65 12.90 9.64
CA HIS A 138 1.62 11.50 9.19
C HIS A 138 1.93 11.39 7.69
N THR A 139 1.42 12.31 6.88
CA THR A 139 1.74 12.39 5.45
C THR A 139 3.21 12.71 5.23
N ALA A 140 3.77 13.67 5.97
CA ALA A 140 5.20 14.00 5.89
C ALA A 140 6.09 12.78 6.21
N TRP A 141 5.71 11.99 7.23
CA TRP A 141 6.40 10.74 7.55
C TRP A 141 6.36 9.75 6.38
N ILE A 142 5.19 9.56 5.75
CA ILE A 142 5.03 8.66 4.60
C ILE A 142 5.88 9.12 3.42
N ILE A 143 5.87 10.42 3.11
CA ILE A 143 6.67 11.00 2.02
C ILE A 143 8.16 10.73 2.25
N LYS A 144 8.67 11.02 3.45
CA LYS A 144 10.08 10.80 3.80
C LYS A 144 10.49 9.34 3.63
N ASP A 145 9.72 8.41 4.18
CA ASP A 145 10.04 6.97 4.08
C ASP A 145 9.80 6.41 2.66
N GLY A 146 8.80 6.93 1.95
CA GLY A 146 8.43 6.55 0.59
C GLY A 146 9.49 6.95 -0.45
N LEU A 147 10.11 8.12 -0.29
CA LEU A 147 11.11 8.64 -1.22
C LEU A 147 12.55 8.22 -0.90
N ARG A 148 12.80 7.53 0.22
CA ARG A 148 14.17 7.25 0.71
C ARG A 148 15.09 6.54 -0.30
N LYS A 149 14.53 5.71 -1.20
CA LYS A 149 15.31 5.03 -2.26
C LYS A 149 15.51 5.92 -3.50
N LEU A 150 14.59 6.85 -3.77
CA LEU A 150 14.72 7.80 -4.87
C LEU A 150 15.80 8.85 -4.60
N ARG A 151 16.12 9.12 -3.33
CA ARG A 151 17.22 10.03 -2.94
C ARG A 151 18.55 9.74 -3.66
N ALA A 152 18.83 8.48 -3.98
CA ALA A 152 20.06 8.11 -4.68
C ALA A 152 20.08 8.54 -6.16
N LYS A 153 18.91 8.76 -6.77
CA LYS A 153 18.75 9.13 -8.19
C LYS A 153 18.23 10.55 -8.40
N HIS A 154 17.46 11.07 -7.43
CA HIS A 154 16.80 12.38 -7.45
C HIS A 154 17.03 13.10 -6.10
N PRO A 155 18.29 13.37 -5.72
CA PRO A 155 18.60 13.91 -4.39
C PRO A 155 17.96 15.29 -4.16
N GLU A 156 18.02 16.18 -5.14
CA GLU A 156 17.55 17.58 -4.99
C GLU A 156 16.02 17.65 -4.86
N GLU A 157 15.28 16.94 -5.72
CA GLU A 157 13.82 16.91 -5.67
C GLU A 157 13.33 16.25 -4.38
N VAL A 158 13.98 15.15 -3.96
CA VAL A 158 13.62 14.45 -2.72
C VAL A 158 13.89 15.32 -1.50
N GLU A 159 15.04 16.02 -1.41
CA GLU A 159 15.30 16.93 -0.29
C GLU A 159 14.30 18.08 -0.27
N THR A 160 14.00 18.67 -1.42
CA THR A 160 13.05 19.79 -1.53
C THR A 160 11.67 19.38 -1.02
N ILE A 161 11.14 18.26 -1.51
CA ILE A 161 9.81 17.75 -1.11
C ILE A 161 9.80 17.39 0.38
N VAL A 162 10.83 16.71 0.88
CA VAL A 162 10.90 16.28 2.29
C VAL A 162 11.03 17.48 3.24
N ALA A 163 11.88 18.46 2.90
CA ALA A 163 12.03 19.68 3.69
C ALA A 163 10.70 20.46 3.75
N PHE A 164 10.03 20.63 2.60
CA PHE A 164 8.74 21.31 2.51
C PHE A 164 7.65 20.58 3.31
N ALA A 165 7.56 19.25 3.19
CA ALA A 165 6.60 18.44 3.94
C ALA A 165 6.81 18.56 5.46
N ASN A 166 8.06 18.55 5.93
CA ASN A 166 8.38 18.70 7.36
C ASN A 166 8.08 20.10 7.89
N GLN A 167 8.32 21.15 7.10
CA GLN A 167 8.04 22.53 7.50
C GLN A 167 6.55 22.77 7.74
N ARG A 168 5.68 22.16 6.93
CA ARG A 168 4.22 22.32 7.04
C ARG A 168 3.56 21.32 7.99
N ALA A 169 4.27 20.28 8.40
CA ALA A 169 3.72 19.22 9.25
C ALA A 169 3.28 19.79 10.60
N THR A 170 1.97 19.75 10.83
CA THR A 170 1.33 20.02 12.13
C THR A 170 0.74 18.75 12.73
#